data_AF-W1XZ08-F1
#
_entry.id   AF-W1XZ08-F1
#
_cell.length_a   1.000
_cell.length_b   1.000
_cell.length_c   1.000
_cell.angle_alpha   90.00
_cell.angle_beta   90.00
_cell.angle_gamma   90.00
#
_symmetry.space_group_name_H-M   'P 1'
#
loop_
_entity.id
_entity.type
_entity.pdbx_description
1 polymer ?
#
loop_
_entity_poly.entity_id
_entity_poly.type
_entity_poly.pdbx_seq_one_letter_code
_entity_poly.pdbx_strand_id
1 'polypeptide(L)' 'IGAGLKGLVGGEMKSYTAMMEEARDIALKRLISKASDAGANAIVGMRFMTSSIIQGASEVIAYGTAVFVE' A
#
# COMPACT_ATOMS: atom_id res chain seq x y z
N ILE A 1 -22.66 -6.66 29.47
CA ILE A 1 -21.66 -5.61 29.11
C ILE A 1 -20.69 -6.03 27.98
N GLY A 2 -21.08 -6.95 27.07
CA GLY A 2 -20.15 -7.51 26.06
C GLY A 2 -20.54 -7.37 24.58
N ALA A 3 -21.66 -6.71 24.26
CA ALA A 3 -22.15 -6.61 22.88
C ALA A 3 -21.71 -5.33 22.14
N GLY A 4 -21.41 -4.24 22.87
CA GLY A 4 -21.02 -2.95 22.28
C GLY A 4 -19.58 -2.88 21.76
N LEU A 5 -18.68 -3.74 22.27
CA LEU A 5 -17.26 -3.69 21.91
C LEU A 5 -16.94 -4.41 20.58
N LYS A 6 -17.76 -5.39 20.18
CA LYS A 6 -17.56 -6.14 18.93
C LYS A 6 -17.76 -5.29 17.68
N GLY A 7 -18.70 -4.34 17.72
CA GLY A 7 -18.98 -3.42 16.61
C GLY A 7 -17.92 -2.34 16.44
N LEU A 8 -17.41 -1.78 17.55
CA LEU A 8 -16.33 -0.79 17.55
C LEU A 8 -15.01 -1.41 17.07
N VAL A 9 -14.57 -2.51 17.70
CA VAL A 9 -13.32 -3.18 17.34
C VAL A 9 -13.38 -3.77 15.91
N GLY A 10 -14.50 -4.38 15.51
CA GLY A 10 -14.66 -4.94 14.17
C GLY A 10 -14.82 -3.90 13.06
N GLY A 11 -15.46 -2.76 13.36
CA GLY A 11 -15.60 -1.64 12.42
C GLY A 11 -14.29 -0.90 12.22
N GLU A 12 -13.57 -0.59 13.30
CA GLU A 12 -12.26 0.08 13.25
C GLU A 12 -11.22 -0.75 12.49
N MET A 13 -11.15 -2.07 12.71
CA MET A 13 -10.25 -2.95 11.95
C MET A 13 -10.57 -2.99 10.45
N LYS A 14 -11.86 -2.98 10.08
CA LYS A 14 -12.26 -2.92 8.66
C LYS A 14 -11.87 -1.60 8.02
N SER A 15 -12.13 -0.47 8.69
CA SER A 15 -11.74 0.86 8.22
C SER A 15 -10.22 0.98 8.09
N TYR A 16 -9.47 0.43 9.05
CA TYR A 16 -8.01 0.40 8.99
C TYR A 16 -7.50 -0.47 7.82
N THR A 17 -8.12 -1.63 7.60
CA THR A 17 -7.78 -2.51 6.46
C THR A 17 -8.03 -1.78 5.14
N ALA A 18 -9.19 -1.15 4.98
CA ALA A 18 -9.53 -0.37 3.78
C ALA A 18 -8.54 0.78 3.55
N MET A 19 -8.13 1.49 4.62
CA MET A 19 -7.11 2.54 4.53
C MET A 19 -5.75 1.99 4.04
N MET A 20 -5.34 0.81 4.52
CA MET A 20 -4.09 0.18 4.09
C MET A 20 -4.17 -0.32 2.64
N GLU A 21 -5.33 -0.79 2.19
CA GLU A 21 -5.57 -1.14 0.78
C GLU A 21 -5.48 0.09 -0.12
N GLU A 22 -6.14 1.19 0.25
CA GLU A 22 -6.05 2.46 -0.50
C GLU A 22 -4.61 2.97 -0.56
N ALA A 23 -3.87 2.91 0.55
CA ALA A 23 -2.47 3.31 0.59
C ALA A 23 -1.59 2.46 -0.34
N ARG A 24 -1.84 1.16 -0.45
CA ARG A 24 -1.15 0.27 -1.40
C ARG A 24 -1.45 0.64 -2.84
N ASP A 25 -2.71 0.92 -3.17
CA ASP A 25 -3.10 1.33 -4.52
C ASP A 25 -2.45 2.65 -4.93
N ILE A 26 -2.40 3.62 -4.03
CA ILE A 26 -1.73 4.91 -4.26
C ILE A 26 -0.22 4.68 -4.49
N ALA A 27 0.43 3.86 -3.66
CA ALA A 27 1.85 3.56 -3.80
C ALA A 27 2.16 2.84 -5.12
N LEU A 28 1.32 1.89 -5.52
CA LEU A 28 1.44 1.15 -6.78
C LEU A 28 1.27 2.07 -7.99
N LYS A 29 0.25 2.92 -8.00
CA LYS A 29 0.02 3.89 -9.09
C LYS A 29 1.21 4.83 -9.27
N ARG A 30 1.81 5.30 -8.16
CA ARG A 30 3.03 6.13 -8.20
C ARG A 30 4.23 5.37 -8.76
N LEU A 31 4.40 4.09 -8.41
CA LEU A 31 5.47 3.25 -8.95
C LEU A 31 5.30 3.05 -10.47
N ILE A 32 4.08 2.74 -10.91
CA ILE A 32 3.75 2.55 -12.34
C ILE A 32 3.97 3.83 -13.12
N SER A 33 3.50 4.99 -12.63
CA SER A 33 3.74 6.28 -13.28
C SER A 33 5.22 6.52 -13.48
N LYS A 34 6.04 6.35 -12.42
CA LYS A 34 7.49 6.54 -12.51
C LYS A 34 8.16 5.57 -13.49
N ALA A 35 7.73 4.31 -13.54
CA ALA A 35 8.26 3.34 -14.49
C ALA A 35 7.90 3.72 -15.93
N SER A 36 6.63 4.12 -16.16
CA SER A 36 6.16 4.58 -17.46
C SER A 36 6.88 5.85 -17.92
N ASP A 37 7.08 6.81 -17.02
CA ASP A 37 7.82 8.06 -17.29
C ASP A 37 9.29 7.78 -17.64
N ALA A 38 9.84 6.66 -17.15
CA ALA A 38 11.17 6.16 -17.49
C ALA A 38 11.21 5.32 -18.78
N GLY A 39 10.09 5.18 -19.49
CA GLY A 39 9.99 4.41 -20.74
C GLY A 39 9.97 2.89 -20.54
N ALA A 40 9.78 2.40 -19.32
CA ALA A 40 9.66 0.97 -19.05
C ALA A 40 8.25 0.45 -19.41
N ASN A 41 8.18 -0.79 -19.90
CA ASN A 41 6.93 -1.52 -20.13
C ASN A 41 6.66 -2.61 -19.08
N ALA A 42 7.61 -2.85 -18.16
CA ALA A 42 7.46 -3.79 -17.05
C ALA A 42 8.19 -3.32 -15.79
N ILE A 43 7.75 -3.82 -14.64
CA ILE A 43 8.43 -3.69 -13.35
C ILE A 43 8.70 -5.09 -12.81
N VAL A 44 9.98 -5.44 -12.61
CA VAL A 44 10.40 -6.73 -12.07
C VAL A 44 10.88 -6.61 -10.63
N GLY A 45 10.83 -7.71 -9.88
CA GLY A 45 11.25 -7.71 -8.47
C GLY A 45 10.41 -6.78 -7.58
N MET A 46 9.15 -6.52 -7.95
CA MET A 46 8.28 -5.61 -7.20
C MET A 46 8.02 -6.13 -5.78
N ARG A 47 8.09 -5.25 -4.79
CA ARG A 47 7.76 -5.54 -3.39
C ARG A 47 7.05 -4.37 -2.74
N PHE A 48 6.21 -4.70 -1.75
CA PHE A 48 5.71 -3.76 -0.77
C PHE A 48 6.50 -3.88 0.52
N MET A 49 6.78 -2.74 1.15
CA MET A 49 7.26 -2.66 2.52
C MET A 49 6.36 -1.73 3.30
N THR A 50 6.17 -2.03 4.58
CA THR A 50 5.51 -1.12 5.51
C THR A 50 6.48 -0.74 6.60
N SER A 51 6.49 0.53 6.97
CA SER A 51 7.29 1.05 8.08
C SER A 51 6.41 1.85 9.02
N SER A 52 6.55 1.62 10.32
CA SER A 52 5.90 2.45 11.33
C SER A 52 6.74 3.71 11.56
N ILE A 53 6.26 4.86 11.09
CA ILE A 53 7.03 6.12 11.14
C ILE A 53 6.80 6.88 12.44
N ILE A 54 5.56 6.88 12.92
CA ILE A 54 5.13 7.53 14.17
C ILE A 54 4.06 6.67 14.83
N GLN A 55 3.87 6.83 16.13
CA GLN A 55 2.85 6.10 16.88
C GLN A 55 1.47 6.33 16.24
N GLY A 56 0.92 5.30 15.59
CA GLY A 56 -0.37 5.37 14.89
C GLY A 56 -0.32 5.66 13.39
N ALA A 57 0.85 5.86 12.76
CA ALA A 57 0.95 5.96 11.31
C ALA A 57 1.91 4.91 10.73
N SER A 58 1.43 4.19 9.71
CA SER A 58 2.24 3.27 8.91
C SER A 58 2.40 3.85 7.51
N GLU A 59 3.62 3.85 7.00
CA GLU A 59 3.91 4.11 5.59
C GLU A 59 3.75 2.81 4.79
N VAL A 60 3.30 2.94 3.54
CA VAL A 60 3.30 1.88 2.54
C VAL A 60 4.25 2.30 1.40
N ILE A 61 5.29 1.51 1.19
CA ILE A 61 6.31 1.72 0.18
C ILE A 61 6.17 0.65 -0.89
N ALA A 62 6.09 1.04 -2.16
CA ALA A 62 6.16 0.15 -3.31
C ALA A 62 7.46 0.41 -4.08
N TYR A 63 8.23 -0.63 -4.38
CA TYR A 63 9.47 -0.53 -5.14
C TYR A 63 9.68 -1.74 -6.03
N GLY A 64 10.51 -1.57 -7.06
CA GLY A 64 10.89 -2.60 -8.02
C GLY A 64 11.85 -2.03 -9.07
N THR A 65 12.24 -2.84 -10.04
CA THR A 65 13.13 -2.44 -11.13
C THR A 65 12.32 -2.22 -12.39
N ALA A 66 12.30 -0.99 -12.91
CA ALA A 66 11.70 -0.66 -14.19
C ALA A 66 12.58 -1.22 -15.33
N VAL A 67 11.98 -1.99 -16.23
CA VAL A 67 12.67 -2.62 -17.36
C VAL A 67 11.86 -2.46 -18.65
N PHE A 68 12.55 -2.43 -19.78
CA PHE A 68 11.94 -2.60 -21.09
C PHE A 68 12.21 -4.02 -21.56
N VAL A 69 11.16 -4.76 -21.91
CA VAL A 69 11.26 -6.11 -22.49
C VAL A 69 10.75 -6.08 -23.94
N GLU A 70 11.50 -6.73 -24.83
CA GLU A 70 11.21 -6.88 -26.28
C GLU A 70 10.52 -8.21 -26.59
#